data_AF-A0A1Q6K4R1-F1
#
_entry.id   AF-A0A1Q6K4R1-F1
#
_cell.length_a   1.000
_cell.length_b   1.000
_cell.length_c   1.000
_cell.angle_alpha   90.00
_cell.angle_beta   90.00
_cell.angle_gamma   90.00
#
_symmetry.space_group_name_H-M   'P 1'
#
loop_
_entity.id
_entity.type
_entity.pdbx_description
1 polymer ?
#
loop_
_entity_poly.entity_id
_entity_poly.type
_entity_poly.pdbx_seq_one_letter_code
_entity_poly.pdbx_strand_id
1 'polypeptide(L)'
;MKKKIILFFLILFTTICFSGCSKEDDTKTEVNTVEVNRTSTDISNLNLNDISNNTINNNIVSTNQADNTSNSSSSKVSNKSEELLAQFSTRIYSTDSARQNNLEITSKKLNGTVVKPNETFSFTKTVGPSTAAKGYEEADIYDSNGNKIKGYGGGNCQISSTLYNAVQKVSSLKVVEKHEHSNTVPYVKEGHDAAVAYGSVDFKFKNTNNFSIKILVETSKNYVVVKLMKI
;
A
#
# COMPACT_ATOMS: atom_id res chain seq x y z
N MET A 1 22.65 64.03 24.86
CA MET A 1 21.20 64.24 25.10
C MET A 1 20.47 64.50 23.79
N LYS A 2 19.79 63.51 23.21
CA LYS A 2 18.80 63.69 22.13
C LYS A 2 17.67 62.69 22.39
N LYS A 3 16.52 63.20 22.84
CA LYS A 3 15.29 62.43 23.12
C LYS A 3 14.68 61.99 21.79
N LYS A 4 14.42 60.69 21.60
CA LYS A 4 13.61 60.18 20.49
C LYS A 4 12.17 60.05 20.98
N ILE A 5 11.27 60.76 20.29
CA ILE A 5 9.83 60.79 20.50
C ILE A 5 9.22 59.42 20.19
N ILE A 6 8.44 58.90 21.13
CA ILE A 6 7.58 57.73 20.98
C ILE A 6 6.29 58.22 20.31
N LEU A 7 6.02 57.78 19.09
CA LEU A 7 4.77 58.05 18.38
C LEU A 7 3.81 56.88 18.62
N PHE A 8 2.83 57.09 19.49
CA PHE A 8 1.73 56.16 19.77
C PHE A 8 0.69 56.29 18.64
N PHE A 9 0.55 55.27 17.78
CA PHE A 9 -0.58 55.19 16.85
C PHE A 9 -1.76 54.51 17.55
N LEU A 10 -2.73 55.33 17.95
CA LEU A 10 -4.04 54.92 18.45
C LEU A 10 -4.94 54.66 17.24
N ILE A 11 -5.19 53.40 16.88
CA ILE A 11 -6.21 53.04 15.88
C ILE A 11 -7.48 52.61 16.63
N LEU A 12 -8.48 53.49 16.57
CA LEU A 12 -9.80 53.33 17.16
C LEU A 12 -10.77 52.74 16.13
N PHE A 13 -11.35 51.59 16.47
CA PHE A 13 -12.63 50.98 16.09
C PHE A 13 -13.35 51.44 14.81
N THR A 14 -13.68 50.47 13.94
CA THR A 14 -15.06 50.32 13.43
C THR A 14 -15.39 48.84 13.18
N THR A 15 -16.27 48.29 14.01
CA THR A 15 -17.01 47.05 13.78
C THR A 15 -18.03 47.26 12.66
N ILE A 16 -17.89 46.53 11.55
CA ILE A 16 -18.93 46.43 10.53
C ILE A 16 -19.55 45.03 10.66
N CYS A 17 -20.76 44.99 11.23
CA CYS A 17 -21.66 43.85 11.10
C CYS A 17 -22.24 43.85 9.68
N PHE A 18 -21.92 42.84 8.89
CA PHE A 18 -22.74 42.44 7.75
C PHE A 18 -23.40 41.10 8.07
N SER A 19 -24.71 41.16 8.30
CA SER A 19 -25.63 40.02 8.14
C SER A 19 -25.87 39.82 6.64
N GLY A 20 -25.71 38.59 6.15
CA GLY A 20 -26.04 38.25 4.77
C GLY A 20 -25.80 36.77 4.45
N CYS A 21 -26.89 36.06 4.21
CA CYS A 21 -27.05 34.62 4.01
C CYS A 21 -26.21 33.94 2.90
N SER A 22 -26.03 32.64 3.16
CA SER A 22 -26.03 31.49 2.23
C SER A 22 -24.91 31.38 1.18
N LYS A 23 -24.02 30.42 1.40
CA LYS A 23 -24.07 29.13 0.70
C LYS A 23 -23.26 28.07 1.45
N GLU A 24 -23.96 26.99 1.71
CA GLU A 24 -23.47 25.67 2.12
C GLU A 24 -22.55 25.16 1.00
N ASP A 25 -21.28 24.87 1.31
CA ASP A 25 -20.41 24.07 0.45
C ASP A 25 -19.84 22.93 1.29
N ASP A 26 -20.70 21.94 1.49
CA ASP A 26 -20.37 20.63 2.05
C ASP A 26 -19.42 19.88 1.09
N THR A 27 -18.13 20.20 1.12
CA THR A 27 -17.12 19.28 0.58
C THR A 27 -16.77 18.24 1.64
N LYS A 28 -17.72 17.34 1.89
CA LYS A 28 -17.42 16.04 2.51
C LYS A 28 -16.46 15.30 1.59
N THR A 29 -15.17 15.33 1.92
CA THR A 29 -14.20 14.39 1.34
C THR A 29 -14.54 13.02 1.88
N GLU A 30 -15.35 12.28 1.11
CA GLU A 30 -15.71 10.91 1.40
C GLU A 30 -14.47 10.03 1.25
N VAL A 31 -13.83 9.69 2.38
CA VAL A 31 -12.78 8.66 2.42
C VAL A 31 -13.47 7.30 2.22
N ASN A 32 -13.69 6.93 0.95
CA ASN A 32 -14.19 5.62 0.57
C ASN A 32 -13.11 4.56 0.78
N THR A 33 -13.01 4.05 2.02
CA THR A 33 -12.41 2.75 2.28
C THR A 33 -13.38 1.67 1.81
N VAL A 34 -13.12 1.08 0.65
CA VAL A 34 -13.86 -0.10 0.20
C VAL A 34 -13.32 -1.32 0.95
N GLU A 35 -14.10 -1.83 1.90
CA GLU A 35 -13.90 -3.15 2.51
C GLU A 35 -14.52 -4.20 1.57
N VAL A 36 -13.68 -4.88 0.78
CA VAL A 36 -14.14 -6.00 -0.06
C VAL A 36 -14.07 -7.29 0.76
N ASN A 37 -15.17 -7.62 1.44
CA ASN A 37 -15.42 -8.97 1.94
C ASN A 37 -16.17 -9.74 0.82
N ARG A 38 -15.43 -10.46 -0.02
CA ARG A 38 -16.04 -11.40 -0.98
C ARG A 38 -15.49 -12.81 -0.74
N THR A 39 -16.32 -13.59 -0.07
CA THR A 39 -16.30 -15.05 -0.02
C THR A 39 -16.52 -15.61 -1.42
N SER A 40 -15.75 -16.64 -1.76
CA SER A 40 -15.75 -17.32 -3.05
C SER A 40 -17.02 -18.13 -3.30
N THR A 41 -17.86 -17.68 -4.24
CA THR A 41 -18.69 -18.55 -5.07
C THR A 41 -19.05 -17.82 -6.36
N ASP A 42 -19.13 -18.57 -7.46
CA ASP A 42 -19.62 -18.19 -8.80
C ASP A 42 -18.66 -17.48 -9.77
N ILE A 43 -17.77 -18.28 -10.38
CA ILE A 43 -17.41 -18.12 -11.81
C ILE A 43 -17.51 -19.50 -12.47
N SER A 44 -18.73 -19.88 -12.84
CA SER A 44 -18.98 -20.76 -13.98
C SER A 44 -19.81 -19.96 -14.98
N ASN A 45 -19.46 -20.10 -16.27
CA ASN A 45 -20.07 -19.49 -17.45
C ASN A 45 -19.44 -18.18 -17.94
N LEU A 46 -18.23 -18.30 -18.50
CA LEU A 46 -17.90 -17.60 -19.74
C LEU A 46 -17.61 -18.66 -20.81
N ASN A 47 -18.48 -18.67 -21.81
CA ASN A 47 -18.57 -19.60 -22.93
C ASN A 47 -17.40 -19.36 -23.91
N LEU A 48 -16.54 -20.36 -24.05
CA LEU A 48 -15.46 -20.42 -25.05
C LEU A 48 -15.95 -21.29 -26.22
N ASN A 49 -16.63 -20.67 -27.18
CA ASN A 49 -16.92 -21.25 -28.48
C ASN A 49 -16.92 -20.13 -29.50
N ASP A 50 -15.73 -19.69 -29.91
CA ASP A 50 -15.55 -19.09 -31.22
C ASP A 50 -14.12 -19.35 -31.73
N ILE A 51 -14.10 -20.07 -32.86
CA ILE A 51 -13.06 -20.14 -33.89
C ILE A 51 -12.03 -21.29 -33.76
N SER A 52 -12.48 -22.42 -34.28
CA SER A 52 -11.74 -23.52 -34.89
C SER A 52 -10.88 -23.06 -36.08
N ASN A 53 -9.67 -23.64 -36.22
CA ASN A 53 -9.21 -24.41 -37.38
C ASN A 53 -7.67 -24.44 -37.44
N ASN A 54 -7.05 -25.61 -37.21
CA ASN A 54 -6.41 -26.44 -38.24
C ASN A 54 -5.31 -27.35 -37.65
N THR A 55 -5.19 -28.54 -38.25
CA THR A 55 -4.13 -29.56 -38.12
C THR A 55 -4.31 -30.66 -37.05
N ILE A 56 -5.28 -31.53 -37.30
CA ILE A 56 -5.09 -32.94 -37.70
C ILE A 56 -3.80 -33.63 -37.18
N ASN A 57 -3.92 -34.62 -36.28
CA ASN A 57 -3.88 -36.03 -36.70
C ASN A 57 -4.22 -37.00 -35.55
N ASN A 58 -5.12 -37.92 -35.88
CA ASN A 58 -5.58 -39.04 -35.07
C ASN A 58 -4.54 -40.18 -35.05
N ASN A 59 -4.56 -40.99 -34.00
CA ASN A 59 -4.54 -42.47 -34.03
C ASN A 59 -4.21 -43.02 -32.62
N ILE A 60 -4.75 -44.13 -32.10
CA ILE A 60 -5.83 -45.06 -32.42
C ILE A 60 -5.79 -46.07 -31.25
N VAL A 61 -6.95 -46.62 -30.87
CA VAL A 61 -7.15 -47.94 -30.23
C VAL A 61 -6.99 -48.09 -28.70
N SER A 62 -8.14 -48.45 -28.12
CA SER A 62 -8.34 -49.13 -26.84
C SER A 62 -7.90 -50.60 -26.87
N THR A 63 -7.27 -51.09 -25.80
CA THR A 63 -7.46 -52.46 -25.31
C THR A 63 -7.27 -52.54 -23.79
N ASN A 64 -8.17 -53.29 -23.14
CA ASN A 64 -8.21 -53.59 -21.71
C ASN A 64 -7.18 -54.69 -21.35
N GLN A 65 -6.55 -54.64 -20.17
CA GLN A 65 -6.65 -55.71 -19.14
C GLN A 65 -5.91 -55.36 -17.84
N ALA A 66 -6.27 -56.10 -16.81
CA ALA A 66 -6.22 -55.83 -15.38
C ALA A 66 -4.87 -56.05 -14.67
N ASP A 67 -4.85 -55.50 -13.45
CA ASP A 67 -4.14 -55.88 -12.23
C ASP A 67 -2.61 -56.02 -12.28
N ASN A 68 -1.94 -55.06 -11.64
CA ASN A 68 -0.81 -55.36 -10.76
C ASN A 68 -0.72 -54.35 -9.62
N THR A 69 -0.97 -54.86 -8.41
CA THR A 69 -0.64 -54.23 -7.13
C THR A 69 0.87 -53.99 -7.05
N SER A 70 1.29 -52.73 -6.97
CA SER A 70 2.52 -52.37 -6.28
C SER A 70 2.53 -50.92 -5.85
N ASN A 71 2.51 -50.77 -4.53
CA ASN A 71 3.19 -49.76 -3.74
C ASN A 71 3.01 -48.30 -4.14
N SER A 72 2.03 -47.70 -3.44
CA SER A 72 2.26 -46.58 -2.55
C SER A 72 3.74 -46.19 -2.38
N SER A 73 4.12 -45.15 -3.10
CA SER A 73 4.94 -44.10 -2.54
C SER A 73 4.34 -42.80 -3.03
N SER A 74 3.17 -42.48 -2.45
CA SER A 74 2.66 -41.12 -2.44
C SER A 74 3.68 -40.29 -1.68
N SER A 75 4.64 -39.73 -2.42
CA SER A 75 5.43 -38.60 -1.98
C SER A 75 4.44 -37.50 -1.65
N LYS A 76 4.10 -37.43 -0.36
CA LYS A 76 3.31 -36.36 0.25
C LYS A 76 4.13 -35.08 0.13
N VAL A 77 4.07 -34.45 -1.04
CA VAL A 77 4.49 -33.06 -1.22
C VAL A 77 3.56 -32.27 -0.32
N SER A 78 4.05 -31.92 0.88
CA SER A 78 3.34 -31.03 1.77
C SER A 78 3.32 -29.66 1.10
N ASN A 79 2.29 -29.41 0.29
CA ASN A 79 1.94 -28.06 -0.15
C ASN A 79 1.59 -27.28 1.12
N LYS A 80 2.57 -26.59 1.70
CA LYS A 80 2.33 -25.66 2.79
C LYS A 80 1.55 -24.50 2.19
N SER A 81 0.22 -24.58 2.28
CA SER A 81 -0.69 -23.58 1.74
C SER A 81 -0.47 -22.25 2.47
N GLU A 82 -0.33 -21.17 1.71
CA GLU A 82 -0.29 -19.81 2.27
C GLU A 82 -1.68 -19.42 2.76
N GLU A 83 -1.76 -18.71 3.90
CA GLU A 83 -3.01 -18.27 4.52
C GLU A 83 -3.04 -16.73 4.57
N LEU A 84 -4.11 -16.10 4.07
CA LEU A 84 -4.27 -14.64 4.13
C LEU A 84 -4.62 -14.21 5.57
N LEU A 85 -3.77 -13.37 6.18
CA LEU A 85 -4.01 -12.81 7.52
C LEU A 85 -4.74 -11.47 7.46
N ALA A 86 -4.31 -10.58 6.56
CA ALA A 86 -4.86 -9.25 6.42
C ALA A 86 -4.60 -8.66 5.04
N GLN A 87 -5.47 -7.75 4.64
CA GLN A 87 -5.30 -6.93 3.45
C GLN A 87 -5.72 -5.48 3.73
N PHE A 88 -5.02 -4.55 3.09
CA PHE A 88 -5.43 -3.15 3.02
C PHE A 88 -5.10 -2.56 1.66
N SER A 89 -5.88 -1.57 1.23
CA SER A 89 -5.65 -0.85 -0.01
C SER A 89 -5.81 0.65 0.18
N THR A 90 -5.08 1.42 -0.61
CA THR A 90 -5.25 2.87 -0.70
C THR A 90 -5.46 3.27 -2.15
N ARG A 91 -6.34 4.25 -2.38
CA ARG A 91 -6.53 4.84 -3.71
C ARG A 91 -5.33 5.71 -4.06
N ILE A 92 -4.83 5.60 -5.27
CA ILE A 92 -3.82 6.51 -5.81
C ILE A 92 -4.56 7.76 -6.30
N TYR A 93 -4.30 8.89 -5.64
CA TYR A 93 -5.01 10.14 -5.87
C TYR A 93 -4.50 10.93 -7.08
N SER A 94 -3.36 10.54 -7.65
CA SER A 94 -2.70 11.26 -8.75
C SER A 94 -2.38 10.32 -9.91
N THR A 95 -2.62 10.79 -11.13
CA THR A 95 -2.30 10.10 -12.38
C THR A 95 -0.91 10.46 -12.93
N ASP A 96 -0.13 11.25 -12.18
CA ASP A 96 1.25 11.64 -12.52
C ASP A 96 2.13 10.40 -12.78
N SER A 97 2.76 10.34 -13.96
CA SER A 97 3.50 9.16 -14.40
C SER A 97 4.74 8.89 -13.54
N ALA A 98 5.42 9.94 -13.08
CA ALA A 98 6.58 9.82 -12.21
C ALA A 98 6.21 9.18 -10.87
N ARG A 99 5.10 9.60 -10.27
CA ARG A 99 4.54 8.97 -9.07
C ARG A 99 4.20 7.50 -9.32
N GLN A 100 3.54 7.19 -10.43
CA GLN A 100 3.13 5.81 -10.76
C GLN A 100 4.36 4.90 -10.92
N ASN A 101 5.40 5.37 -11.61
CA ASN A 101 6.68 4.66 -11.73
C ASN A 101 7.33 4.44 -10.36
N ASN A 102 7.39 5.47 -9.50
CA ASN A 102 7.95 5.35 -8.15
C ASN A 102 7.20 4.34 -7.26
N LEU A 103 5.86 4.32 -7.34
CA LEU A 103 5.03 3.36 -6.64
C LEU A 103 5.35 1.94 -7.10
N GLU A 104 5.42 1.71 -8.41
CA GLU A 104 5.73 0.42 -9.00
C GLU A 104 7.12 -0.10 -8.58
N ILE A 105 8.16 0.75 -8.64
CA ILE A 105 9.52 0.38 -8.21
C ILE A 105 9.54 -0.03 -6.74
N THR A 106 8.86 0.74 -5.89
CA THR A 106 8.84 0.50 -4.44
C THR A 106 8.03 -0.74 -4.09
N SER A 107 6.89 -0.95 -4.74
CA SER A 107 6.08 -2.15 -4.59
C SER A 107 6.84 -3.40 -5.00
N LYS A 108 7.58 -3.38 -6.11
CA LYS A 108 8.44 -4.51 -6.53
C LYS A 108 9.51 -4.87 -5.51
N LYS A 109 10.12 -3.90 -4.85
CA LYS A 109 11.13 -4.16 -3.80
C LYS A 109 10.55 -4.77 -2.54
N LEU A 110 9.31 -4.44 -2.21
CA LEU A 110 8.63 -4.95 -1.02
C LEU A 110 7.94 -6.30 -1.26
N ASN A 111 7.43 -6.51 -2.48
CA ASN A 111 6.66 -7.69 -2.84
C ASN A 111 7.47 -8.97 -2.66
N GLY A 112 6.93 -9.92 -1.90
CA GLY A 112 7.57 -11.18 -1.57
C GLY A 112 8.48 -11.13 -0.35
N THR A 113 8.62 -9.99 0.32
CA THR A 113 9.43 -9.89 1.55
C THR A 113 8.90 -10.85 2.61
N VAL A 114 9.79 -11.66 3.18
CA VAL A 114 9.45 -12.59 4.28
C VAL A 114 10.00 -12.06 5.60
N VAL A 115 9.14 -11.94 6.60
CA VAL A 115 9.47 -11.52 7.96
C VAL A 115 9.36 -12.74 8.88
N LYS A 116 10.48 -13.27 9.34
CA LYS A 116 10.55 -14.48 10.16
C LYS A 116 10.01 -14.26 11.58
N PRO A 117 9.69 -15.33 12.34
CA PRO A 117 9.39 -15.23 13.75
C PRO A 117 10.43 -14.39 14.51
N ASN A 118 9.97 -13.47 15.34
CA ASN A 118 10.76 -12.51 16.12
C ASN A 118 11.58 -11.48 15.33
N GLU A 119 11.53 -11.49 13.99
CA GLU A 119 12.21 -10.50 13.15
C GLU A 119 11.48 -9.16 13.19
N THR A 120 12.24 -8.07 13.10
CA THR A 120 11.70 -6.73 12.88
C THR A 120 11.89 -6.33 11.43
N PHE A 121 10.79 -6.16 10.72
CA PHE A 121 10.77 -5.56 9.40
C PHE A 121 11.08 -4.07 9.48
N SER A 122 11.78 -3.54 8.46
CA SER A 122 12.04 -2.11 8.28
C SER A 122 11.77 -1.74 6.83
N PHE A 123 10.88 -0.77 6.61
CA PHE A 123 10.49 -0.32 5.29
C PHE A 123 11.69 0.27 4.55
N THR A 124 12.36 1.26 5.17
CA THR A 124 13.47 1.97 4.52
C THR A 124 14.69 1.08 4.29
N LYS A 125 14.95 0.09 5.16
CA LYS A 125 16.01 -0.90 4.94
C LYS A 125 15.71 -1.80 3.75
N THR A 126 14.45 -2.20 3.58
CA THR A 126 14.02 -3.09 2.49
C THR A 126 14.02 -2.35 1.14
N VAL A 127 13.52 -1.12 1.12
CA VAL A 127 13.41 -0.31 -0.11
C VAL A 127 14.74 0.35 -0.50
N GLY A 128 15.56 0.75 0.48
CA GLY A 128 16.76 1.54 0.29
C GLY A 128 16.47 2.99 -0.17
N PRO A 129 17.50 3.78 -0.53
CA PRO A 129 17.31 5.16 -0.96
C PRO A 129 16.61 5.23 -2.33
N SER A 130 15.70 6.19 -2.49
CA SER A 130 15.06 6.56 -3.76
C SER A 130 15.94 7.56 -4.51
N THR A 131 16.46 7.16 -5.67
CA THR A 131 17.42 7.94 -6.46
C THR A 131 17.15 7.77 -7.95
N ALA A 132 17.50 8.77 -8.78
CA ALA A 132 17.44 8.67 -10.24
C ALA A 132 18.13 7.42 -10.80
N ALA A 133 19.32 7.07 -10.29
CA ALA A 133 20.08 5.88 -10.72
C ALA A 133 19.35 4.54 -10.47
N LYS A 134 18.33 4.53 -9.62
CA LYS A 134 17.48 3.37 -9.33
C LYS A 134 16.12 3.46 -10.06
N GLY A 135 16.00 4.36 -11.02
CA GLY A 135 14.81 4.59 -11.82
C GLY A 135 13.74 5.45 -11.15
N TYR A 136 13.98 6.01 -9.96
CA TYR A 136 13.00 6.92 -9.36
C TYR A 136 12.96 8.24 -10.12
N GLU A 137 11.76 8.77 -10.29
CA GLU A 137 11.50 10.07 -10.91
C GLU A 137 11.04 11.08 -9.84
N GLU A 138 11.18 12.37 -10.12
CA GLU A 138 10.71 13.39 -9.19
C GLU A 138 9.18 13.48 -9.22
N ALA A 139 8.56 13.28 -8.06
CA ALA A 139 7.12 13.38 -7.88
C ALA A 139 6.81 14.15 -6.59
N ASP A 140 5.54 14.43 -6.36
CA ASP A 140 5.10 15.10 -5.13
C ASP A 140 5.51 14.29 -3.88
N ILE A 141 6.27 14.95 -3.01
CA ILE A 141 6.59 14.53 -1.64
C ILE A 141 6.17 15.63 -0.66
N TYR A 142 6.10 15.29 0.63
CA TYR A 142 5.87 16.26 1.70
C TYR A 142 7.19 16.48 2.46
N ASP A 143 7.57 17.74 2.67
CA ASP A 143 8.70 18.09 3.53
C ASP A 143 8.31 17.97 5.02
N SER A 144 9.27 18.23 5.93
CA SER A 144 9.03 18.17 7.38
C SER A 144 8.01 19.19 7.89
N ASN A 145 7.76 20.26 7.14
CA ASN A 145 6.77 21.28 7.44
C ASN A 145 5.41 20.97 6.78
N GLY A 146 5.31 19.81 6.10
CA GLY A 146 4.12 19.37 5.39
C GLY A 146 3.86 20.11 4.08
N ASN A 147 4.83 20.86 3.55
CA ASN A 147 4.72 21.48 2.23
C ASN A 147 4.94 20.44 1.14
N LYS A 148 4.19 20.59 0.05
CA LYS A 148 4.39 19.77 -1.15
C LYS A 148 5.58 20.29 -1.95
N ILE A 149 6.59 19.45 -2.14
CA ILE A 149 7.76 19.71 -2.99
C ILE A 149 7.96 18.55 -3.98
N LYS A 150 8.87 18.72 -4.94
CA LYS A 150 9.30 17.63 -5.83
C LYS A 150 10.51 16.91 -5.25
N GLY A 151 10.51 15.59 -5.36
CA GLY A 151 11.65 14.77 -4.98
C GLY A 151 11.48 13.30 -5.36
N TYR A 152 12.59 12.56 -5.28
CA TYR A 152 12.60 11.13 -5.56
C TYR A 152 11.86 10.35 -4.47
N GLY A 153 11.07 9.36 -4.87
CA GLY A 153 10.33 8.52 -3.92
C GLY A 153 8.94 9.04 -3.56
N GLY A 154 8.42 10.04 -4.30
CA GLY A 154 7.01 10.39 -4.23
C GLY A 154 6.12 9.16 -4.43
N GLY A 155 5.36 8.80 -3.39
CA GLY A 155 4.57 7.56 -3.33
C GLY A 155 5.00 6.60 -2.22
N ASN A 156 6.24 6.64 -1.73
CA ASN A 156 6.73 5.70 -0.70
C ASN A 156 5.90 5.73 0.59
N CYS A 157 5.56 6.93 1.09
CA CYS A 157 4.71 7.09 2.28
C CYS A 157 3.31 6.49 2.09
N GLN A 158 2.77 6.48 0.88
CA GLN A 158 1.47 5.86 0.60
C GLN A 158 1.55 4.34 0.71
N ILE A 159 2.59 3.71 0.18
CA ILE A 159 2.80 2.26 0.31
C ILE A 159 3.07 1.90 1.77
N SER A 160 3.92 2.67 2.47
CA SER A 160 4.17 2.50 3.90
C SER A 160 2.87 2.59 4.72
N SER A 161 2.04 3.59 4.47
CA SER A 161 0.74 3.74 5.15
C SER A 161 -0.21 2.59 4.81
N THR A 162 -0.21 2.10 3.56
CA THR A 162 -1.00 0.93 3.16
C THR A 162 -0.56 -0.32 3.92
N LEU A 163 0.76 -0.55 4.03
CA LEU A 163 1.33 -1.66 4.79
C LEU A 163 1.03 -1.52 6.29
N TYR A 164 1.18 -0.34 6.86
CA TYR A 164 0.85 -0.07 8.26
C TYR A 164 -0.59 -0.45 8.60
N ASN A 165 -1.56 -0.07 7.76
CA ASN A 165 -2.96 -0.41 8.00
C ASN A 165 -3.26 -1.91 7.81
N ALA A 166 -2.52 -2.61 6.95
CA ALA A 166 -2.60 -4.09 6.88
C ALA A 166 -2.03 -4.72 8.15
N VAL A 167 -0.90 -4.19 8.66
CA VAL A 167 -0.24 -4.65 9.90
C VAL A 167 -1.15 -4.46 11.11
N GLN A 168 -1.83 -3.32 11.23
CA GLN A 168 -2.74 -3.02 12.35
C GLN A 168 -3.93 -4.01 12.46
N LYS A 169 -4.28 -4.69 11.36
CA LYS A 169 -5.34 -5.72 11.36
C LYS A 169 -4.87 -7.07 11.89
N VAL A 170 -3.56 -7.26 12.13
CA VAL A 170 -2.99 -8.49 12.65
C VAL A 170 -2.49 -8.23 14.07
N SER A 171 -3.26 -8.65 15.08
CA SER A 171 -2.99 -8.36 16.50
C SER A 171 -1.64 -8.89 17.00
N SER A 172 -1.07 -9.89 16.35
CA SER A 172 0.24 -10.48 16.66
C SER A 172 1.42 -9.80 15.97
N LEU A 173 1.20 -8.69 15.27
CA LEU A 173 2.26 -7.83 14.78
C LEU A 173 2.38 -6.60 15.67
N LYS A 174 3.59 -6.35 16.18
CA LYS A 174 3.86 -5.21 17.05
C LYS A 174 4.51 -4.09 16.24
N VAL A 175 3.86 -2.93 16.16
CA VAL A 175 4.50 -1.72 15.60
C VAL A 175 5.67 -1.31 16.51
N VAL A 176 6.84 -1.16 15.91
CA VAL A 176 8.10 -0.79 16.58
C VAL A 176 8.43 0.68 16.32
N GLU A 177 8.14 1.16 15.12
CA GLU A 177 8.35 2.55 14.72
C GLU A 177 7.24 2.97 13.77
N LYS A 178 6.63 4.12 14.04
CA LYS A 178 5.67 4.82 13.17
C LYS A 178 5.87 6.32 13.39
N HIS A 179 5.85 7.08 12.31
CA HIS A 179 5.80 8.54 12.35
C HIS A 179 4.62 9.01 11.52
N GLU A 180 3.98 10.08 11.97
CA GLU A 180 2.90 10.75 11.25
C GLU A 180 3.48 11.86 10.37
N HIS A 181 2.78 12.20 9.30
CA HIS A 181 3.06 13.41 8.53
C HIS A 181 2.64 14.63 9.36
N SER A 182 3.36 15.74 9.18
CA SER A 182 3.00 17.03 9.79
C SER A 182 1.69 17.62 9.26
N ASN A 183 1.14 17.07 8.17
CA ASN A 183 -0.10 17.48 7.52
C ASN A 183 -0.91 16.25 7.08
N THR A 184 -2.21 16.46 6.85
CA THR A 184 -3.11 15.40 6.35
C THR A 184 -2.71 14.90 4.96
N VAL A 185 -2.86 13.59 4.75
CA VAL A 185 -2.57 12.93 3.48
C VAL A 185 -3.85 12.42 2.82
N PRO A 186 -3.98 12.47 1.48
CA PRO A 186 -5.25 12.23 0.79
C PRO A 186 -5.61 10.74 0.61
N TYR A 187 -4.83 9.81 1.14
CA TYR A 187 -4.95 8.37 0.86
C TYR A 187 -5.29 7.49 2.07
N VAL A 188 -5.26 8.03 3.29
CA VAL A 188 -5.68 7.36 4.53
C VAL A 188 -6.31 8.39 5.49
N LYS A 189 -7.09 7.91 6.47
CA LYS A 189 -7.64 8.76 7.54
C LYS A 189 -6.52 9.29 8.44
N GLU A 190 -6.79 10.37 9.17
CA GLU A 190 -5.88 10.92 10.18
C GLU A 190 -5.49 9.85 11.21
N GLY A 191 -4.22 9.82 11.61
CA GLY A 191 -3.64 8.81 12.52
C GLY A 191 -3.36 7.45 11.87
N HIS A 192 -3.82 7.23 10.63
CA HIS A 192 -3.61 5.98 9.88
C HIS A 192 -2.43 6.05 8.89
N ASP A 193 -1.64 7.11 8.93
CA ASP A 193 -0.47 7.27 8.10
C ASP A 193 0.82 6.79 8.78
N ALA A 194 1.80 6.43 7.95
CA ALA A 194 3.14 6.02 8.36
C ALA A 194 4.17 6.64 7.40
N ALA A 195 4.71 7.80 7.79
CA ALA A 195 5.73 8.53 7.05
C ALA A 195 7.07 7.77 7.02
N VAL A 196 7.75 7.81 5.87
CA VAL A 196 9.06 7.18 5.68
C VAL A 196 9.98 8.09 4.86
N ALA A 197 11.22 8.21 5.30
CA ALA A 197 12.28 8.90 4.59
C ALA A 197 13.61 8.20 4.89
N TYR A 198 14.25 7.66 3.85
CA TYR A 198 15.50 6.92 4.01
C TYR A 198 16.57 7.76 4.72
N GLY A 199 17.14 7.21 5.80
CA GLY A 199 18.13 7.90 6.63
C GLY A 199 17.54 8.84 7.69
N SER A 200 16.21 8.94 7.82
CA SER A 200 15.54 9.80 8.80
C SER A 200 14.45 9.07 9.59
N VAL A 201 13.29 8.80 8.98
CA VAL A 201 12.12 8.17 9.63
C VAL A 201 11.72 6.88 8.92
N ASP A 202 11.28 5.88 9.68
CA ASP A 202 10.94 4.56 9.15
C ASP A 202 9.59 4.03 9.67
N PHE A 203 9.05 3.06 8.96
CA PHE A 203 7.99 2.20 9.46
C PHE A 203 8.55 0.81 9.76
N LYS A 204 8.46 0.40 11.02
CA LYS A 204 8.97 -0.88 11.51
C LYS A 204 7.90 -1.63 12.28
N PHE A 205 7.84 -2.94 12.07
CA PHE A 205 7.02 -3.82 12.90
C PHE A 205 7.77 -5.13 13.18
N LYS A 206 7.51 -5.70 14.35
CA LYS A 206 8.03 -7.00 14.78
C LYS A 206 7.00 -8.07 14.55
N ASN A 207 7.41 -9.15 13.89
CA ASN A 207 6.61 -10.36 13.82
C ASN A 207 6.72 -11.13 15.14
N THR A 208 5.69 -11.08 15.99
CA THR A 208 5.68 -11.82 17.27
C THR A 208 5.03 -13.20 17.16
N ASN A 209 4.69 -13.65 15.96
CA ASN A 209 4.18 -14.99 15.71
C ASN A 209 5.28 -16.05 15.77
N ASN A 210 4.86 -17.31 15.82
CA ASN A 210 5.72 -18.49 15.63
C ASN A 210 5.82 -18.93 14.15
N PHE A 211 5.22 -18.18 13.22
CA PHE A 211 5.29 -18.42 11.77
C PHE A 211 5.82 -17.19 11.03
N SER A 212 6.26 -17.39 9.78
CA SER A 212 6.76 -16.31 8.93
C SER A 212 5.60 -15.59 8.25
N ILE A 213 5.78 -14.30 7.98
CA ILE A 213 4.82 -13.50 7.23
C ILE A 213 5.43 -13.08 5.90
N LYS A 214 4.74 -13.34 4.79
CA LYS A 214 5.07 -12.82 3.48
C LYS A 214 4.25 -11.55 3.22
N ILE A 215 4.93 -10.48 2.84
CA ILE A 215 4.32 -9.23 2.40
C ILE A 215 4.16 -9.30 0.89
N LEU A 216 2.93 -9.24 0.40
CA LEU A 216 2.65 -9.09 -1.02
C LEU A 216 2.18 -7.67 -1.29
N VAL A 217 2.75 -7.04 -2.32
CA VAL A 217 2.42 -5.65 -2.70
C VAL A 217 2.11 -5.62 -4.18
N GLU A 218 0.91 -5.14 -4.49
CA GLU A 218 0.42 -4.96 -5.85
C GLU A 218 0.13 -3.48 -6.08
N THR A 219 0.55 -2.94 -7.23
CA THR A 219 0.22 -1.58 -7.65
C THR A 219 -0.45 -1.63 -9.00
N SER A 220 -1.55 -0.89 -9.10
CA SER A 220 -2.27 -0.65 -10.35
C SER A 220 -2.32 0.86 -10.61
N LYS A 221 -2.98 1.29 -11.69
CA LYS A 221 -3.18 2.72 -11.95
C LYS A 221 -3.93 3.45 -10.82
N ASN A 222 -4.83 2.74 -10.14
CA ASN A 222 -5.80 3.34 -9.22
C ASN A 222 -5.57 2.98 -7.75
N TYR A 223 -4.84 1.91 -7.47
CA TYR A 223 -4.71 1.37 -6.12
C TYR A 223 -3.32 0.81 -5.83
N VAL A 224 -2.89 1.00 -4.59
CA VAL A 224 -1.88 0.16 -3.93
C VAL A 224 -2.62 -0.83 -3.04
N VAL A 225 -2.26 -2.11 -3.12
CA VAL A 225 -2.82 -3.17 -2.28
C VAL A 225 -1.68 -3.91 -1.59
N VAL A 226 -1.81 -4.10 -0.28
CA VAL A 226 -0.89 -4.91 0.53
C VAL A 226 -1.65 -6.07 1.14
N LYS A 227 -1.10 -7.28 1.01
CA LYS A 227 -1.58 -8.51 1.66
C LYS A 227 -0.48 -9.06 2.57
N LEU A 228 -0.88 -9.54 3.74
CA LEU A 228 -0.01 -10.25 4.68
C LEU A 228 -0.41 -11.72 4.68
N MET A 229 0.50 -12.59 4.27
CA MET A 229 0.28 -14.03 4.19
C MET A 229 1.08 -14.74 5.27
N LYS A 230 0.47 -15.70 5.98
CA LYS A 230 1.18 -16.66 6.81
C LYS A 230 1.76 -17.77 5.94
N ILE A 231 3.05 -18.06 6.14
CA ILE A 231 3.79 -19.09 5.40
C ILE A 231 4.64 -19.99 6.30
#